data_AF-A0AAV3NIH6-F1
#
_entry.id   AF-A0AAV3NIH6-F1
#
_cell.length_a   1.000
_cell.length_b   1.000
_cell.length_c   1.000
_cell.angle_alpha   90.00
_cell.angle_beta   90.00
_cell.angle_gamma   90.00
#
_symmetry.space_group_name_H-M   'P 1'
#
loop_
_entity.id
_entity.type
_entity.pdbx_description
1 polymer ?
#
loop_
_entity_poly.entity_id
_entity_poly.type
_entity_poly.pdbx_seq_one_letter_code
_entity_poly.pdbx_strand_id
1 'polypeptide(L)'
;MDQVKGVCGVRHEPLVTYHARSILLAKAFEKIVFEHIPRAQNEEVDHLSRLATTYYDELLEGVYVDIYEIPAYEEARSLPVLEEPKDWRTPIARYLVTSQLPESVTEARKIKNRSFRFYMYDEELYKKS
;
A
#
# COMPACT_ATOMS: atom_id res chain seq x y z
N MET A 1 -13.25 -19.91 -18.48
CA MET A 1 -14.51 -19.85 -17.71
C MET A 1 -14.46 -18.61 -16.84
N ASP A 2 -15.49 -17.76 -16.84
CA ASP A 2 -15.42 -16.41 -16.24
C ASP A 2 -16.52 -16.22 -15.18
N GLN A 3 -16.13 -16.36 -13.91
CA GLN A 3 -17.06 -16.20 -12.78
C GLN A 3 -17.41 -14.73 -12.53
N VAL A 4 -16.44 -13.82 -12.68
CA VAL A 4 -16.61 -12.39 -12.40
C VAL A 4 -17.52 -11.71 -13.44
N LYS A 5 -17.45 -12.15 -14.71
CA LYS A 5 -18.42 -11.71 -15.74
C LYS A 5 -19.79 -12.41 -15.66
N GLY A 6 -20.00 -13.29 -14.68
CA GLY A 6 -21.27 -14.02 -14.51
C GLY A 6 -21.50 -15.16 -15.52
N VAL A 7 -20.47 -15.57 -16.26
CA VAL A 7 -20.56 -16.65 -17.27
C VAL A 7 -20.59 -18.04 -16.63
N CYS A 8 -20.17 -18.15 -15.37
CA CYS A 8 -20.18 -19.40 -14.59
C CYS A 8 -20.63 -19.14 -13.15
N GLY A 9 -21.54 -19.97 -12.63
CA GLY A 9 -22.00 -19.89 -11.24
C GLY A 9 -20.94 -20.36 -10.24
N VAL A 10 -20.84 -19.66 -9.11
CA VAL A 10 -19.90 -19.98 -8.03
C VAL A 10 -20.63 -20.83 -6.98
N ARG A 11 -20.13 -22.04 -6.69
CA ARG A 11 -20.80 -23.02 -5.81
C ARG A 11 -20.01 -23.41 -4.56
N HIS A 12 -18.73 -23.04 -4.48
CA HIS A 12 -17.86 -23.42 -3.37
C HIS A 12 -17.76 -22.28 -2.35
N GLU A 13 -18.00 -22.55 -1.07
CA GLU A 13 -18.21 -21.54 -0.02
C GLU A 13 -17.12 -20.44 0.01
N PRO A 14 -15.80 -20.75 0.08
CA PRO A 14 -14.76 -19.73 -0.04
C PRO A 14 -14.79 -18.90 -1.33
N LEU A 15 -15.06 -19.54 -2.48
CA LEU A 15 -15.07 -18.85 -3.78
C LEU A 15 -16.25 -17.90 -3.90
N VAL A 16 -17.38 -18.21 -3.25
CA VAL A 16 -18.55 -17.29 -3.18
C VAL A 16 -18.13 -16.00 -2.49
N THR A 17 -17.37 -16.08 -1.40
CA THR A 17 -16.88 -14.90 -0.66
C THR A 17 -15.88 -14.09 -1.49
N TYR A 18 -14.91 -14.74 -2.14
CA TYR A 18 -13.99 -14.06 -3.07
C TYR A 18 -14.71 -13.40 -4.24
N HIS A 19 -15.74 -14.06 -4.78
CA HIS A 19 -16.54 -13.51 -5.88
C HIS A 19 -17.33 -12.27 -5.43
N ALA A 20 -18.01 -12.33 -4.28
CA ALA A 20 -18.69 -11.17 -3.71
C ALA A 20 -17.73 -9.99 -3.46
N ARG A 21 -16.52 -10.28 -2.96
CA ARG A 21 -15.48 -9.27 -2.70
C ARG A 21 -14.96 -8.63 -3.99
N SER A 22 -14.67 -9.44 -5.02
CA SER A 22 -14.19 -8.93 -6.32
C SER A 22 -15.23 -8.06 -7.02
N ILE A 23 -16.52 -8.42 -6.95
CA ILE A 23 -17.62 -7.57 -7.45
C ILE A 23 -17.69 -6.25 -6.67
N LEU A 24 -17.55 -6.28 -5.35
CA LEU A 24 -17.58 -5.07 -4.52
C LEU A 24 -16.44 -4.11 -4.89
N LEU A 25 -15.22 -4.62 -5.04
CA LEU A 25 -14.06 -3.82 -5.45
C LEU A 25 -14.21 -3.30 -6.89
N ALA A 26 -14.79 -4.11 -7.78
CA ALA A 26 -15.02 -3.71 -9.17
C ALA A 26 -15.91 -2.47 -9.30
N LYS A 27 -16.87 -2.27 -8.38
CA LYS A 27 -17.74 -1.08 -8.34
C LYS A 27 -17.01 0.23 -8.03
N ALA A 28 -15.79 0.17 -7.48
CA ALA A 28 -15.00 1.36 -7.17
C ALA A 28 -14.41 2.04 -8.43
N PHE A 29 -14.46 1.38 -9.57
CA PHE A 29 -13.93 1.87 -10.83
C PHE A 29 -15.07 2.24 -11.77
N GLU A 30 -14.89 3.32 -12.54
CA GLU A 30 -15.88 3.75 -13.54
C GLU A 30 -16.06 2.70 -14.66
N LYS A 31 -14.98 2.02 -15.03
CA LYS A 31 -14.98 0.94 -16.03
C LYS A 31 -13.88 -0.08 -15.74
N ILE A 32 -14.22 -1.37 -15.82
CA ILE A 32 -13.27 -2.50 -15.75
C ILE A 32 -13.54 -3.45 -16.91
N VAL A 33 -12.46 -4.00 -17.46
CA VAL A 33 -12.51 -5.08 -18.44
C VAL A 33 -11.68 -6.24 -17.89
N PHE A 34 -12.27 -7.43 -17.88
CA PHE A 34 -11.57 -8.67 -17.55
C PHE A 34 -11.27 -9.39 -18.86
N GLU A 35 -10.02 -9.74 -19.12
CA GLU A 35 -9.63 -10.46 -20.33
C GLU A 35 -8.80 -11.69 -19.94
N HIS A 36 -9.04 -12.80 -20.64
CA HIS A 36 -8.26 -14.00 -20.43
C HIS A 36 -7.04 -13.97 -21.35
N ILE A 37 -5.85 -13.97 -20.75
CA ILE A 37 -4.58 -14.07 -21.47
C ILE A 37 -3.94 -15.46 -21.26
N PRO A 38 -3.22 -16.01 -22.26
CA PRO A 38 -2.46 -17.24 -22.08
C PRO A 38 -1.43 -17.11 -20.95
N ARG A 39 -1.16 -18.20 -20.23
CA ARG A 39 -0.20 -18.21 -19.10
C ARG A 39 1.18 -17.69 -19.49
N ALA A 40 1.66 -18.01 -20.69
CA ALA A 40 2.95 -17.53 -21.21
C ALA A 40 3.02 -15.99 -21.36
N GLN A 41 1.88 -15.31 -21.42
CA GLN A 41 1.81 -13.84 -21.48
C GLN A 41 1.57 -13.20 -20.11
N ASN A 42 1.36 -13.99 -19.06
CA ASN A 42 1.17 -13.55 -17.68
C ASN A 42 2.38 -13.93 -16.81
N GLU A 43 3.57 -14.01 -17.41
CA GLU A 43 4.78 -14.55 -16.79
C GLU A 43 5.18 -13.75 -15.54
N GLU A 44 5.11 -12.42 -15.60
CA GLU A 44 5.39 -11.52 -14.47
C GLU A 44 4.55 -11.84 -13.22
N VAL A 45 3.23 -12.03 -13.41
CA VAL A 45 2.32 -12.35 -12.30
C VAL A 45 2.55 -13.79 -11.81
N ASP A 46 2.92 -14.72 -12.69
CA ASP A 46 3.31 -16.08 -12.32
C ASP A 46 4.59 -16.07 -11.46
N HIS A 47 5.59 -15.26 -11.83
CA HIS A 47 6.82 -15.05 -11.04
C HIS A 47 6.51 -14.48 -9.66
N LEU A 48 5.68 -13.44 -9.57
CA LEU A 48 5.27 -12.86 -8.28
C LEU A 48 4.49 -13.87 -7.41
N SER A 49 3.57 -14.62 -8.01
CA SER A 49 2.80 -15.64 -7.30
C SER A 49 3.71 -16.76 -6.80
N ARG A 50 4.71 -17.15 -7.60
CA ARG A 50 5.73 -18.10 -7.20
C ARG A 50 6.55 -17.57 -6.05
N LEU A 51 7.05 -16.33 -6.11
CA LEU A 51 7.79 -15.68 -5.00
C LEU A 51 7.01 -15.71 -3.69
N ALA A 52 5.70 -15.43 -3.71
CA ALA A 52 4.86 -15.49 -2.51
C ALA A 52 4.72 -16.91 -1.93
N THR A 53 4.88 -17.94 -2.77
CA THR A 53 4.79 -19.36 -2.37
C THR A 53 6.15 -20.02 -2.09
N THR A 54 7.23 -19.54 -2.71
CA THR A 54 8.58 -20.09 -2.57
C THR A 54 9.33 -19.33 -1.47
N TYR A 55 9.52 -20.02 -0.36
CA TYR A 55 10.53 -19.83 0.68
C TYR A 55 11.10 -18.42 0.87
N TYR A 56 10.64 -17.77 1.95
CA TYR A 56 11.03 -16.43 2.38
C TYR A 56 12.52 -16.28 2.71
N ASP A 57 13.22 -17.38 3.04
CA ASP A 57 14.63 -17.33 3.47
C ASP A 57 15.61 -16.97 2.34
N GLU A 58 15.21 -17.06 1.06
CA GLU A 58 16.03 -16.70 -0.10
C GLU A 58 15.69 -15.32 -0.70
N LEU A 59 14.76 -14.57 -0.10
CA LEU A 59 14.46 -13.22 -0.53
C LEU A 59 15.71 -12.33 -0.35
N LEU A 60 16.03 -11.56 -1.38
CA LEU A 60 17.18 -10.67 -1.42
C LEU A 60 17.20 -9.73 -0.20
N GLU A 61 18.39 -9.48 0.35
CA GLU A 61 18.60 -8.53 1.43
C GLU A 61 18.00 -7.16 1.05
N GLY A 62 17.02 -6.69 1.82
CA GLY A 62 16.28 -5.44 1.55
C GLY A 62 14.83 -5.61 1.08
N VAL A 63 14.34 -6.84 0.90
CA VAL A 63 12.91 -7.09 0.62
C VAL A 63 12.15 -7.32 1.92
N TYR A 64 11.13 -6.49 2.18
CA TYR A 64 10.20 -6.65 3.31
C TYR A 64 8.97 -7.41 2.85
N VAL A 65 8.60 -8.47 3.56
CA VAL A 65 7.37 -9.22 3.27
C VAL A 65 6.55 -9.43 4.52
N ASP A 66 5.27 -9.06 4.43
CA ASP A 66 4.27 -9.28 5.46
C ASP A 66 3.51 -10.58 5.17
N ILE A 67 3.52 -11.51 6.13
CA ILE A 67 2.73 -12.75 6.07
C ILE A 67 1.54 -12.61 7.00
N TYR A 68 0.35 -12.89 6.47
CA TYR A 68 -0.88 -12.93 7.24
C TYR A 68 -1.43 -14.35 7.27
N GLU A 69 -1.81 -14.82 8.46
CA GLU A 69 -2.44 -16.14 8.65
C GLU A 69 -3.94 -16.14 8.28
N ILE A 70 -4.51 -14.95 8.05
CA ILE A 70 -5.93 -14.75 7.78
C ILE A 70 -6.15 -14.65 6.25
N PRO A 71 -7.21 -15.27 5.70
CA PRO A 71 -7.52 -15.17 4.28
C PRO A 71 -7.79 -13.74 3.82
N ALA A 72 -7.29 -13.38 2.64
CA ALA A 72 -7.41 -12.02 2.07
C ALA A 72 -8.85 -11.52 1.84
N TYR A 73 -9.87 -12.38 1.94
CA TYR A 73 -11.28 -11.99 1.79
C TYR A 73 -11.96 -11.65 3.13
N GLU A 74 -11.39 -12.06 4.27
CA GLU A 74 -11.97 -11.80 5.59
C GLU A 74 -11.68 -10.35 6.05
N GLU A 75 -10.51 -9.83 5.71
CA GLU A 75 -10.16 -8.44 6.02
C GLU A 75 -10.28 -7.55 4.79
N ALA A 76 -11.31 -6.71 4.82
CA ALA A 76 -11.37 -5.49 4.04
C ALA A 76 -10.33 -4.45 4.50
N ARG A 77 -9.14 -4.86 4.91
CA ARG A 77 -8.10 -3.89 5.22
C ARG A 77 -7.69 -3.27 3.90
N SER A 78 -7.71 -1.93 3.86
CA SER A 78 -6.80 -1.22 2.99
C SER A 78 -5.47 -1.95 3.10
N LEU A 79 -4.95 -2.51 2.00
CA LEU A 79 -3.50 -2.67 1.87
C LEU A 79 -2.94 -1.41 2.51
N PRO A 80 -2.01 -1.49 3.48
CA PRO A 80 -1.38 -0.28 3.94
C PRO A 80 -0.96 0.40 2.65
N VAL A 81 -1.65 1.50 2.32
CA VAL A 81 -1.17 2.42 1.31
C VAL A 81 0.22 2.62 1.83
N LEU A 82 1.21 2.17 1.06
CA LEU A 82 2.61 2.36 1.40
C LEU A 82 2.63 3.85 1.70
N GLU A 83 2.59 4.23 2.99
CA GLU A 83 2.57 5.62 3.36
C GLU A 83 3.91 6.02 2.78
N GLU A 84 3.90 6.79 1.69
CA GLU A 84 5.13 7.31 1.09
C GLU A 84 5.96 7.72 2.29
N PRO A 85 7.14 7.10 2.49
CA PRO A 85 7.80 7.09 3.78
C PRO A 85 7.82 8.52 4.26
N LYS A 86 7.00 8.84 5.28
CA LYS A 86 6.61 10.22 5.62
C LYS A 86 7.89 11.05 5.58
N ASP A 87 8.08 11.83 4.50
CA ASP A 87 9.37 12.48 4.29
C ASP A 87 9.64 13.26 5.58
N TRP A 88 10.73 12.89 6.25
CA TRP A 88 11.03 13.39 7.59
C TRP A 88 11.18 14.91 7.58
N ARG A 89 11.37 15.51 6.39
CA ARG A 89 11.38 16.96 6.13
C ARG A 89 9.99 17.57 6.21
N THR A 90 8.95 16.89 5.74
CA THR A 90 7.56 17.38 5.67
C THR A 90 7.04 17.97 6.99
N PRO A 91 7.17 17.31 8.15
CA PRO A 91 6.71 17.90 9.41
C PRO A 91 7.54 19.11 9.85
N ILE A 92 8.83 19.16 9.49
CA ILE A 92 9.72 20.30 9.79
C ILE A 92 9.38 21.50 8.91
N ALA A 93 9.26 21.29 7.59
CA ALA A 93 8.90 22.32 6.62
C ALA A 93 7.53 22.94 6.96
N ARG A 94 6.53 22.09 7.24
CA ARG A 94 5.20 22.55 7.65
C ARG A 94 5.25 23.44 8.89
N TYR A 95 5.99 23.02 9.92
CA TYR A 95 6.13 23.82 11.14
C TYR A 95 6.82 25.17 10.87
N LEU A 96 7.85 25.21 10.02
CA LEU A 96 8.54 26.45 9.68
C LEU A 96 7.69 27.42 8.84
N VAL A 97 6.73 26.91 8.05
CA VAL A 97 5.82 27.74 7.23
C VAL A 97 4.57 28.16 8.00
N THR A 98 3.89 27.22 8.66
CA THR A 98 2.56 27.48 9.27
C THR A 98 2.59 27.69 10.77
N SER A 99 3.73 27.44 11.44
CA SER A 99 3.87 27.40 12.90
C SER A 99 2.94 26.40 13.61
N GLN A 100 2.34 25.45 12.88
CA GLN A 100 1.44 24.44 13.44
C GLN A 100 2.20 23.20 13.88
N LEU A 101 1.81 22.63 15.02
CA LEU A 101 2.39 21.40 15.61
C LEU A 101 1.31 20.33 15.77
N PRO A 102 1.67 19.03 15.76
CA PRO A 102 0.75 17.95 16.10
C PRO A 102 0.23 18.06 17.54
N GLU A 103 -0.94 17.48 17.82
CA GLU A 103 -1.51 17.43 19.17
C GLU A 103 -0.67 16.58 20.14
N SER A 104 0.05 15.58 19.61
CA SER A 104 0.96 14.76 20.39
C SER A 104 2.12 15.59 20.93
N VAL A 105 2.16 15.78 22.25
CA VAL A 105 3.20 16.56 22.95
C VAL A 105 4.61 16.05 22.65
N THR A 106 4.79 14.74 22.52
CA THR A 106 6.10 14.12 22.26
C THR A 106 6.57 14.39 20.83
N GLU A 107 5.67 14.34 19.85
CA GLU A 107 5.97 14.63 18.45
C GLU A 107 6.19 16.12 18.23
N ALA A 108 5.35 16.97 18.82
CA ALA A 108 5.49 18.42 18.79
C ALA A 108 6.87 18.85 19.30
N ARG A 109 7.32 18.27 20.42
CA ARG A 109 8.66 18.54 20.98
C ARG A 109 9.79 18.08 20.05
N LYS A 110 9.66 16.91 19.44
CA LYS A 110 10.65 16.39 18.47
C LYS A 110 10.77 17.30 17.24
N ILE A 111 9.64 17.72 16.66
CA ILE A 111 9.60 18.59 15.48
C ILE A 111 10.20 19.94 15.82
N LYS A 112 9.77 20.56 16.93
CA LYS A 112 10.30 21.85 17.38
C LYS A 112 11.82 21.82 17.58
N ASN A 113 12.31 20.79 18.27
CA ASN A 113 13.75 20.62 18.50
C ASN A 113 14.54 20.42 17.21
N ARG A 114 14.03 19.62 16.26
CA ARG A 114 14.69 19.41 14.97
C ARG A 114 14.68 20.68 14.11
N SER A 115 13.59 21.43 14.13
CA SER A 115 13.40 22.62 13.30
C SER A 115 14.39 23.74 13.58
N PHE A 116 14.96 23.80 14.79
CA PHE A 116 16.04 24.76 15.09
C PHE A 116 17.24 24.63 14.14
N ARG A 117 17.50 23.43 13.62
CA ARG A 117 18.63 23.14 12.71
C ARG A 117 18.33 23.45 11.25
N PHE A 118 17.13 23.92 10.91
CA PHE A 118 16.71 24.15 9.53
C PHE A 118 16.07 25.53 9.36
N TYR A 119 15.98 25.98 8.11
CA TYR A 119 15.24 27.17 7.69
C TYR A 119 14.64 26.95 6.29
N MET A 120 13.58 27.69 5.98
CA MET A 120 12.97 27.69 4.65
C MET A 120 13.57 28.82 3.82
N TYR A 121 13.94 28.53 2.57
CA TYR A 121 14.34 29.51 1.57
C TYR A 121 13.88 29.02 0.19
N ASP A 122 13.19 29.88 -0.56
CA ASP A 122 12.67 29.58 -1.90
C ASP A 122 11.90 28.25 -1.98
N GLU A 123 10.95 28.07 -1.05
CA GLU A 123 10.12 26.86 -0.92
C GLU A 123 10.88 25.55 -0.61
N GLU A 124 12.20 25.62 -0.41
CA GLU A 124 13.04 24.48 -0.04
C GLU A 124 13.56 24.56 1.41
N LEU A 125 13.75 23.38 2.02
CA LEU A 125 14.24 23.25 3.38
C LEU A 125 15.77 23.16 3.41
N TYR A 126 16.44 24.14 3.99
CA TYR A 126 17.89 24.19 4.15
C TYR A 126 18.31 23.88 5.59
N LYS A 127 19.47 23.22 5.75
CA LYS A 127 20.09 22.98 7.06
C LYS A 127 20.96 24.18 7.43
N LYS A 128 20.82 24.68 8.65
CA LYS A 128 21.75 25.66 9.23
C LYS A 128 23.08 24.94 9.50
N SER A 129 24.16 25.45 8.90
CA SER A 129 25.52 25.00 9.21
C SER A 129 25.94 25.42 10.61
#